data_AF-A0A2V9CG61-F1
#
_entry.id   AF-A0A2V9CG61-F1
#
_cell.length_a   1.000
_cell.length_b   1.000
_cell.length_c   1.000
_cell.angle_alpha   90.00
_cell.angle_beta   90.00
_cell.angle_gamma   90.00
#
_symmetry.space_group_name_H-M   'P 1'
#
loop_
_entity.id
_entity.type
_entity.pdbx_description
1 polymer ?
#
loop_
_entity_poly.entity_id
_entity_poly.type
_entity_poly.pdbx_seq_one_letter_code
_entity_poly.pdbx_strand_id
1 'polypeptide(L)'
;MRGSSAPERSSRRASSWASARRKRGKVNMFPPGFGEVAERLRRSTVHINAGGQGHGSGIIVKSDGTLVTNAHVARSRHLAVALWDGRSFAAEIAARDPRRDLAILRVPASDLPAAPLGDSNQLRAG
;
A
#
# COMPACT_ATOMS: atom_id res chain seq x y z
N MET A 1 71.00 20.65 -8.00
CA MET A 1 71.60 19.55 -8.79
C MET A 1 71.15 18.23 -8.20
N ARG A 2 70.56 17.36 -9.05
CA ARG A 2 70.38 15.88 -8.94
C ARG A 2 69.67 15.36 -7.67
N GLY A 3 68.64 14.53 -7.72
CA GLY A 3 68.04 13.75 -8.80
C GLY A 3 67.33 12.53 -8.18
N SER A 4 66.08 12.29 -8.60
CA SER A 4 65.47 10.98 -8.87
C SER A 4 65.76 9.76 -7.99
N SER A 5 64.71 9.17 -7.41
CA SER A 5 64.32 7.76 -7.67
C SER A 5 63.11 7.32 -6.84
N ALA A 6 61.97 7.12 -7.51
CA ALA A 6 61.14 5.94 -7.31
C ALA A 6 61.72 4.82 -8.24
N PRO A 7 61.42 3.51 -8.11
CA PRO A 7 60.20 2.89 -7.56
C PRO A 7 60.46 1.61 -6.71
N GLU A 8 59.41 0.96 -6.17
CA GLU A 8 59.14 -0.49 -6.36
C GLU A 8 58.05 -1.08 -5.40
N ARG A 9 56.94 -1.43 -6.05
CA ARG A 9 55.96 -2.54 -5.92
C ARG A 9 55.87 -3.49 -4.70
N SER A 10 54.60 -3.87 -4.48
CA SER A 10 54.03 -5.06 -3.81
C SER A 10 53.78 -4.90 -2.29
N SER A 11 52.56 -5.07 -1.80
CA SER A 11 51.88 -6.36 -1.79
C SER A 11 50.36 -6.21 -1.64
N ARG A 12 49.67 -7.18 -2.23
CA ARG A 12 48.25 -7.45 -2.12
C ARG A 12 47.86 -7.69 -0.66
N ARG A 13 46.82 -7.04 -0.17
CA ARG A 13 45.96 -7.57 0.91
C ARG A 13 44.50 -7.37 0.53
N ALA A 14 44.03 -8.25 -0.35
CA ALA A 14 42.64 -8.67 -0.33
C ALA A 14 42.35 -9.41 0.99
N SER A 15 41.06 -9.45 1.36
CA SER A 15 40.44 -10.30 2.38
C SER A 15 40.51 -9.84 3.85
N SER A 16 39.41 -9.22 4.31
CA SER A 16 38.89 -9.39 5.69
C SER A 16 37.41 -8.96 5.81
N TRP A 17 36.59 -9.13 4.78
CA TRP A 17 35.12 -8.98 4.88
C TRP A 17 34.38 -10.33 4.78
N ALA A 18 35.14 -11.43 4.72
CA ALA A 18 34.60 -12.78 4.75
C ALA A 18 34.76 -13.34 6.16
N SER A 19 33.83 -13.03 7.07
CA SER A 19 33.41 -13.91 8.19
C SER A 19 32.42 -13.21 9.12
N ALA A 20 31.20 -12.98 8.62
CA ALA A 20 30.04 -12.79 9.49
C ALA A 20 28.76 -13.27 8.81
N ARG A 21 28.75 -14.53 8.35
CA ARG A 21 27.48 -15.25 8.12
C ARG A 21 26.87 -15.58 9.49
N ARG A 22 26.32 -14.56 10.16
CA ARG A 22 25.30 -14.80 11.19
C ARG A 22 24.15 -15.49 10.48
N LYS A 23 23.79 -16.69 10.95
CA LYS A 23 22.56 -17.39 10.62
C LYS A 23 21.39 -16.44 10.89
N ARG A 24 20.93 -15.70 9.87
CA ARG A 24 19.60 -15.11 9.87
C ARG A 24 18.65 -16.30 9.81
N GLY A 25 18.15 -16.73 10.97
CA GLY A 25 16.95 -17.55 11.02
C GLY A 25 15.88 -16.88 10.16
N LYS A 26 15.09 -17.67 9.44
CA LYS A 26 13.92 -17.17 8.73
C LYS A 26 12.96 -16.59 9.78
N VAL A 27 13.14 -15.31 10.11
CA VAL A 27 12.15 -14.57 10.87
C VAL A 27 10.97 -14.49 9.92
N ASN A 28 9.86 -15.15 10.25
CA ASN A 28 8.66 -15.04 9.44
C ASN A 28 8.21 -13.57 9.56
N MET A 29 8.44 -12.80 8.50
CA MET A 29 8.29 -11.33 8.50
C MET A 29 6.82 -10.89 8.64
N PHE A 30 5.89 -11.83 8.53
CA PHE A 30 4.46 -11.61 8.65
C PHE A 30 3.86 -12.48 9.76
N PRO A 31 2.94 -11.92 10.58
CA PRO A 31 2.16 -12.71 11.51
C PRO A 31 1.46 -13.88 10.81
N PRO A 32 1.29 -15.03 11.48
CA PRO A 32 0.44 -16.11 10.97
C PRO A 32 -0.93 -15.58 10.53
N GLY A 33 -1.43 -16.02 9.37
CA GLY A 33 -2.75 -15.61 8.84
C GLY A 33 -2.78 -14.28 8.08
N PHE A 34 -1.73 -13.45 8.12
CA PHE A 34 -1.73 -12.17 7.42
C PHE A 34 -1.92 -12.31 5.90
N GLY A 35 -1.27 -13.31 5.29
CA GLY A 35 -1.40 -13.56 3.85
C GLY A 35 -2.82 -13.93 3.42
N GLU A 36 -3.55 -14.69 4.23
CA GLU A 36 -4.94 -15.06 3.93
C GLU A 36 -5.84 -13.82 3.97
N VAL A 37 -5.68 -12.96 4.98
CA VAL A 37 -6.43 -11.70 5.08
C VAL A 37 -6.13 -10.80 3.89
N ALA A 38 -4.85 -10.67 3.53
CA ALA A 38 -4.42 -9.87 2.38
C ALA A 38 -5.05 -10.37 1.08
N GLU A 39 -5.04 -11.68 0.82
CA GLU A 39 -5.64 -12.26 -0.38
C GLU A 39 -7.16 -12.07 -0.43
N ARG A 40 -7.85 -12.22 0.71
CA ARG A 40 -9.30 -11.97 0.81
C ARG A 40 -9.66 -10.52 0.48
N LEU A 41 -8.89 -9.56 0.98
CA LEU A 41 -9.18 -8.13 0.80
C LEU A 41 -8.64 -7.55 -0.51
N ARG A 42 -7.68 -8.23 -1.17
CA ARG A 42 -7.00 -7.72 -2.38
C ARG A 42 -7.95 -7.22 -3.45
N ARG A 43 -9.07 -7.91 -3.66
CA ARG A 43 -10.05 -7.57 -4.70
C ARG A 43 -11.02 -6.46 -4.28
N SER A 44 -11.27 -6.30 -2.98
CA SER A 44 -12.16 -5.29 -2.43
C SER A 44 -11.47 -3.94 -2.19
N THR A 45 -10.13 -3.93 -2.15
CA THR A 45 -9.32 -2.72 -2.04
C THR A 45 -9.16 -2.06 -3.40
N VAL A 46 -9.38 -0.74 -3.44
CA VAL A 46 -9.21 0.08 -4.63
C VAL A 46 -8.13 1.13 -4.44
N HIS A 47 -7.58 1.61 -5.54
CA HIS A 47 -6.71 2.79 -5.55
C HIS A 47 -7.53 4.01 -5.98
N ILE A 48 -7.38 5.12 -5.26
CA ILE A 48 -8.07 6.38 -5.51
C ILE A 48 -7.03 7.41 -5.92
N ASN A 49 -7.23 8.02 -7.08
CA ASN A 49 -6.40 9.11 -7.59
C ASN A 49 -7.23 10.41 -7.62
N ALA A 50 -6.71 11.46 -6.98
CA ALA A 50 -7.34 12.77 -6.89
C ALA A 50 -6.75 13.80 -7.87
N GLY A 51 -6.21 13.37 -9.01
CA GLY A 51 -5.77 14.26 -10.09
C GLY A 51 -4.58 15.14 -9.69
N GLY A 52 -3.57 14.56 -9.05
CA GLY A 52 -2.37 15.28 -8.58
C GLY A 52 -2.54 15.98 -7.22
N GLN A 53 -3.76 16.03 -6.67
CA GLN A 53 -4.03 16.55 -5.32
C GLN A 53 -3.83 15.51 -4.21
N GLY A 54 -3.49 14.28 -4.58
CA GLY A 54 -3.29 13.17 -3.66
C GLY A 54 -3.67 11.83 -4.26
N HIS A 55 -3.30 10.78 -3.56
CA HIS A 55 -3.71 9.41 -3.82
C HIS A 55 -4.07 8.75 -2.49
N GLY A 56 -4.85 7.67 -2.56
CA GLY A 56 -5.23 6.93 -1.37
C GLY A 56 -5.86 5.60 -1.74
N SER A 57 -6.42 4.95 -0.72
CA SER A 57 -7.12 3.68 -0.90
C SER A 57 -8.57 3.81 -0.48
N GLY A 58 -9.40 2.93 -1.01
CA GLY A 58 -10.77 2.75 -0.57
C GLY A 58 -11.12 1.27 -0.50
N ILE A 59 -12.25 0.99 0.13
CA ILE A 59 -12.79 -0.36 0.24
C ILE A 59 -14.17 -0.37 -0.42
N ILE A 60 -14.41 -1.35 -1.29
CA ILE A 60 -15.73 -1.65 -1.84
C ILE A 60 -16.55 -2.26 -0.71
N VAL A 61 -17.64 -1.60 -0.32
CA VAL A 61 -18.52 -2.04 0.78
C VAL A 61 -19.86 -2.59 0.28
N LYS A 62 -20.20 -2.36 -1.00
CA LYS A 62 -21.35 -2.95 -1.66
C LYS A 62 -21.00 -3.28 -3.12
N SER A 63 -21.62 -4.33 -3.66
CA SER A 63 -21.40 -4.77 -5.05
C SER A 63 -21.92 -3.77 -6.09
N ASP A 64 -22.74 -2.79 -5.68
CA ASP A 64 -23.33 -1.74 -6.52
C ASP A 64 -22.40 -0.56 -6.84
N GLY A 65 -21.11 -0.67 -6.49
CA GLY A 65 -20.15 0.40 -6.70
C GLY A 65 -20.11 1.42 -5.56
N THR A 66 -20.60 1.09 -4.36
CA THR A 66 -20.42 1.92 -3.16
C THR A 66 -19.08 1.61 -2.48
N LEU A 67 -18.28 2.65 -2.24
CA LEU A 67 -16.97 2.57 -1.60
C LEU A 67 -16.86 3.49 -0.38
N VAL A 68 -16.01 3.11 0.57
CA VAL A 68 -15.62 3.93 1.72
C VAL A 68 -14.14 4.29 1.64
N THR A 69 -13.81 5.53 1.98
CA THR A 69 -12.44 6.04 2.09
C THR A 69 -12.38 7.15 3.14
N ASN A 70 -11.21 7.76 3.30
CA ASN A 70 -11.02 8.92 4.15
C ASN A 70 -11.50 10.21 3.48
N ALA A 71 -12.10 11.11 4.26
CA ALA A 71 -12.54 12.42 3.77
C ALA A 71 -11.39 13.29 3.25
N HIS A 72 -10.17 13.07 3.76
CA HIS A 72 -8.97 13.76 3.30
C HIS A 72 -8.47 13.27 1.92
N VAL A 73 -8.79 12.03 1.52
CA VAL A 73 -8.51 11.48 0.18
C VAL A 73 -9.53 12.05 -0.82
N ALA A 74 -10.80 12.10 -0.43
CA ALA A 74 -11.89 12.63 -1.25
C ALA A 74 -12.02 14.16 -1.18
N ARG A 75 -10.95 14.89 -1.53
CA ARG A 75 -10.94 16.37 -1.57
C ARG A 75 -11.14 16.96 -2.96
N SER A 76 -10.75 16.22 -4.00
CA SER A 76 -10.87 16.66 -5.39
C SER A 76 -12.29 16.43 -5.92
N ARG A 77 -12.72 17.30 -6.86
CA ARG A 77 -13.92 17.07 -7.66
C ARG A 77 -13.71 16.03 -8.76
N HIS A 78 -12.45 15.78 -9.12
CA HIS A 78 -12.06 14.78 -10.10
C HIS A 78 -11.37 13.62 -9.39
N LEU A 79 -12.15 12.57 -9.12
CA LEU A 79 -11.66 11.34 -8.51
C LEU A 79 -11.74 10.22 -9.55
N ALA A 80 -10.65 9.46 -9.66
CA ALA A 80 -10.61 8.23 -10.41
C ALA A 80 -10.34 7.06 -9.46
N VAL A 81 -11.12 5.99 -9.59
CA VAL A 81 -11.00 4.76 -8.82
C VAL A 81 -10.51 3.66 -9.74
N ALA A 82 -9.34 3.10 -9.43
CA ALA A 82 -8.78 1.94 -10.11
C ALA A 82 -9.03 0.66 -9.30
N LEU A 83 -9.60 -0.34 -9.97
CA LEU A 83 -9.91 -1.66 -9.41
C LEU A 83 -8.73 -2.63 -9.59
N TRP A 84 -8.80 -3.75 -8.87
CA TRP A 84 -7.81 -4.83 -8.92
C TRP A 84 -7.67 -5.50 -10.30
N ASP A 85 -8.70 -5.40 -11.15
CA ASP A 85 -8.77 -5.99 -12.49
C ASP A 85 -8.26 -5.04 -13.59
N GLY A 86 -7.76 -3.86 -13.21
CA GLY A 86 -7.24 -2.85 -14.13
C GLY A 86 -8.29 -1.88 -14.67
N ARG A 87 -9.59 -2.07 -14.39
CA ARG A 87 -10.61 -1.09 -14.75
C ARG A 87 -10.46 0.19 -13.92
N SER A 88 -10.79 1.32 -14.52
CA SER A 88 -10.78 2.64 -13.88
C SER A 88 -12.08 3.37 -14.15
N PHE A 89 -12.64 4.00 -13.12
CA PHE A 89 -13.92 4.70 -13.17
C PHE A 89 -13.80 6.11 -12.60
N ALA A 90 -14.51 7.06 -13.20
CA ALA A 90 -14.80 8.32 -12.52
C ALA A 90 -15.66 8.03 -11.29
N ALA A 91 -15.31 8.65 -10.16
CA ALA A 91 -16.02 8.48 -8.91
C ALA A 91 -16.69 9.78 -8.47
N GLU A 92 -17.88 9.65 -7.92
CA GLU A 92 -18.65 10.73 -7.33
C GLU A 92 -18.62 10.65 -5.81
N ILE A 93 -18.59 11.79 -5.13
CA ILE A 93 -18.68 11.86 -3.67
C ILE A 93 -20.16 11.81 -3.30
N ALA A 94 -20.63 10.68 -2.77
CA ALA A 94 -22.01 10.51 -2.33
C ALA A 94 -22.25 11.13 -0.94
N ALA A 95 -21.27 11.00 -0.05
CA ALA A 95 -21.31 11.61 1.28
C ALA A 95 -19.90 11.88 1.79
N ARG A 96 -19.73 12.88 2.64
CA ARG A 96 -18.45 13.21 3.27
C ARG A 96 -18.66 13.79 4.65
N ASP A 97 -17.92 13.26 5.62
CA ASP A 97 -17.84 13.76 6.99
C ASP A 97 -16.37 14.07 7.33
N PRO A 98 -15.94 15.33 7.20
CA PRO A 98 -14.58 15.74 7.54
C PRO A 98 -14.24 15.62 9.04
N ARG A 99 -15.23 15.62 9.93
CA ARG A 99 -14.98 15.55 11.39
C ARG A 99 -14.57 14.14 11.81
N ARG A 100 -15.12 13.13 11.14
CA ARG A 100 -14.78 11.70 11.34
C ARG A 100 -13.76 11.18 10.34
N ASP A 101 -13.31 12.05 9.43
CA ASP A 101 -12.46 11.72 8.29
C ASP A 101 -13.00 10.55 7.43
N LEU A 102 -14.30 10.54 7.15
CA LEU A 102 -14.96 9.51 6.33
C LEU A 102 -15.61 10.08 5.07
N ALA A 103 -15.55 9.32 3.99
CA ALA A 103 -16.27 9.62 2.75
C ALA A 103 -16.82 8.35 2.12
N ILE A 104 -17.98 8.50 1.47
CA ILE A 104 -18.60 7.49 0.62
C ILE A 104 -18.46 7.94 -0.82
N LEU A 105 -17.89 7.07 -1.65
CA LEU A 105 -17.79 7.28 -3.09
C LEU A 105 -18.73 6.32 -3.84
N ARG A 106 -19.16 6.73 -5.03
CA ARG A 106 -19.92 5.91 -5.99
C ARG A 106 -19.15 5.82 -7.30
N VAL A 107 -19.09 4.62 -7.87
CA VAL A 107 -18.61 4.38 -9.24
C VAL A 107 -19.69 3.67 -10.05
N PRO A 108 -19.78 3.91 -11.37
CA PRO A 108 -20.75 3.25 -12.24
C PRO A 108 -20.29 1.82 -12.60
N ALA A 109 -20.28 0.92 -11.62
CA ALA A 109 -19.94 -0.49 -11.79
C ALA A 109 -20.78 -1.38 -10.88
N SER A 110 -21.13 -2.58 -11.37
CA SER A 110 -21.84 -3.62 -10.62
C SER A 110 -20.96 -4.84 -10.41
N ASP A 111 -21.48 -5.80 -9.63
CA ASP A 111 -20.86 -7.12 -9.38
C ASP A 111 -19.44 -7.01 -8.81
N LEU A 112 -19.21 -5.95 -8.03
CA LEU A 112 -17.92 -5.73 -7.39
C LEU A 112 -17.74 -6.63 -6.16
N PRO A 113 -16.51 -7.14 -5.93
CA PRO A 113 -16.20 -7.95 -4.75
C PRO A 113 -16.18 -7.07 -3.50
N ALA A 114 -17.30 -6.98 -2.79
CA ALA A 114 -17.42 -6.20 -1.56
C ALA A 114 -16.73 -6.91 -0.37
N ALA A 115 -16.04 -6.13 0.46
CA ALA A 115 -15.50 -6.63 1.71
C ALA A 115 -16.63 -6.87 2.73
N PRO A 116 -16.61 -7.97 3.50
CA PRO A 116 -17.57 -8.17 4.58
C PRO A 116 -17.33 -7.14 5.69
N LEU A 117 -18.42 -6.59 6.24
CA LEU A 117 -18.35 -5.70 7.39
C LEU A 117 -18.35 -6.51 8.69
N GLY A 118 -17.37 -6.25 9.55
CA GLY A 118 -17.30 -6.83 10.89
C GLY A 118 -17.98 -5.94 11.94
N ASP A 119 -18.28 -6.52 13.10
CA ASP A 119 -18.76 -5.80 14.28
C ASP A 119 -17.56 -5.29 15.10
N SER A 120 -17.38 -3.98 15.16
CA SER A 120 -16.29 -3.35 15.90
C SER A 120 -16.42 -3.53 17.42
N ASN A 121 -17.62 -3.78 17.95
CA ASN A 121 -17.82 -3.99 19.39
C ASN A 121 -17.26 -5.34 19.88
N GLN A 122 -17.00 -6.26 18.96
CA GLN A 122 -16.45 -7.59 19.26
C GLN A 122 -14.91 -7.61 19.20
N LEU A 123 -14.29 -6.51 18.79
CA LEU A 123 -12.83 -6.40 18.76
C LEU A 123 -12.27 -6.36 20.19
N ARG A 124 -11.18 -7.10 20.41
CA ARG A 124 -10.44 -7.12 21.67
C ARG A 124 -9.15 -6.32 21.50
N ALA A 125 -8.71 -5.66 22.57
CA ALA A 125 -7.38 -5.07 22.60
C ALA A 125 -6.32 -6.18 22.44
N GLY A 126 -5.31 -5.91 21.60
CA GLY A 126 -4.24 -6.84 21.26
C GLY A 126 -3.06 -6.83 22.23
#